data_AF-A0A259CPF3-F1
#
_entry.id   AF-A0A259CPF3-F1
#
_cell.length_a   1.000
_cell.length_b   1.000
_cell.length_c   1.000
_cell.angle_alpha   90.00
_cell.angle_beta   90.00
_cell.angle_gamma   90.00
#
_symmetry.space_group_name_H-M   'P 1'
#
loop_
_entity.id
_entity.type
_entity.pdbx_description
1 polymer ?
#
loop_
_entity_poly.entity_id
_entity_poly.type
_entity_poly.pdbx_seq_one_letter_code
_entity_poly.pdbx_strand_id
1 'polypeptide(L)'
;MIEVDLLIAIVLMSLLFLRHINVYKDRNKINYTPVVVGIGIIAGLLHFVMMSDSAGWLLALRESLLTVIIGVIFSAIMSVMSQTQNAANQYTDILRLQNIADDIELLKTLFNKVDGQLGQVAQMEDSTHVQLKSIFKEEIDSLNIIQSNQKLFIQKIEFILTKQQDSMEKFEEFTLNELPSLDNIVHRHIDLLRISEQDHFNQLKNAAKVSLENKEEINEELMHIKILLEKVYQSQSMESVIAQMEEEFSRIIHEFSRHIQTIGSKSESIVTTLLENEKILKGSREQSELIMQQMVLSSNHMREMSLNSKELNESIKPLGDLFGSAQSLHKEFMLAKSKLAELVVSLEGYEKQEHRELREHLESVANEAIVQMKLFTQKLTQETLNSHSISPKEVLDLTHKVKLHQSYTAE
;
A
#
# COMPACT_ATOMS: atom_id res chain seq x y z
N MET A 1 -104.19 51.94 15.83
CA MET A 1 -103.49 51.73 14.54
C MET A 1 -102.06 52.12 14.83
N ILE A 2 -101.07 51.27 14.51
CA ILE A 2 -99.67 51.56 14.86
C ILE A 2 -99.27 52.90 14.23
N GLU A 3 -98.79 53.82 15.04
CA GLU A 3 -98.33 55.13 14.56
C GLU A 3 -97.05 55.00 13.72
N VAL A 4 -96.87 55.99 12.83
CA VAL A 4 -95.82 55.96 11.80
C VAL A 4 -94.42 55.95 12.43
N ASP A 5 -94.23 56.56 13.60
CA ASP A 5 -92.98 56.59 14.36
C ASP A 5 -92.55 55.20 14.85
N LEU A 6 -93.47 54.41 15.41
CA LEU A 6 -93.23 53.03 15.81
C LEU A 6 -92.95 52.13 14.61
N LEU A 7 -93.68 52.34 13.50
CA LEU A 7 -93.46 51.58 12.27
C LEU A 7 -92.06 51.83 11.70
N ILE A 8 -91.59 53.07 11.68
CA ILE A 8 -90.21 53.41 11.26
C ILE A 8 -89.19 52.72 12.16
N ALA A 9 -89.38 52.75 13.50
CA ALA A 9 -88.46 52.10 14.43
C ALA A 9 -88.40 50.58 14.22
N ILE A 10 -89.55 49.93 13.99
CA ILE A 10 -89.63 48.48 13.72
C ILE A 10 -88.95 48.12 12.40
N VAL A 11 -89.13 48.92 11.34
CA VAL A 11 -88.45 48.72 10.05
C VAL A 11 -86.93 48.86 10.21
N LEU A 12 -86.47 49.86 10.96
CA LEU A 12 -85.05 50.10 11.18
C LEU A 12 -84.39 48.97 12.00
N MET A 13 -85.06 48.52 13.07
CA MET A 13 -84.64 47.35 13.83
C MET A 13 -84.60 46.07 12.96
N SER A 14 -85.59 45.89 12.08
CA SER A 14 -85.66 44.74 11.16
C SER A 14 -84.55 44.77 10.09
N LEU A 15 -84.20 45.95 9.57
CA LEU A 15 -83.08 46.11 8.63
C LEU A 15 -81.73 45.82 9.29
N LEU A 16 -81.51 46.32 10.51
CA LEU A 16 -80.33 45.99 11.30
C LEU A 16 -80.28 44.48 11.61
N PHE A 17 -81.43 43.85 11.84
CA PHE A 17 -81.53 42.42 12.03
C PHE A 17 -81.19 41.61 10.80
N LEU A 18 -81.72 41.98 9.63
CA LEU A 18 -81.35 41.36 8.36
C LEU A 18 -79.86 41.53 8.05
N ARG A 19 -79.31 42.72 8.30
CA ARG A 19 -77.88 42.98 8.10
C ARG A 19 -77.02 42.14 9.03
N HIS A 20 -77.43 41.99 10.29
CA HIS A 20 -76.74 41.14 11.25
C HIS A 20 -76.72 39.68 10.78
N ILE A 21 -77.83 39.17 10.24
CA ILE A 21 -77.92 37.83 9.65
C ILE A 21 -77.03 37.70 8.40
N ASN A 22 -76.98 38.70 7.52
CA ASN A 22 -76.21 38.60 6.29
C ASN A 22 -74.69 38.61 6.54
N VAL A 23 -74.23 39.46 7.46
CA VAL A 23 -72.82 39.57 7.86
C VAL A 23 -72.45 38.50 8.93
N TYR A 24 -73.39 37.62 9.28
CA TYR A 24 -73.20 36.58 10.29
C TYR A 24 -72.17 35.51 9.92
N LYS A 25 -71.63 35.48 8.70
CA LYS A 25 -70.58 34.51 8.32
C LYS A 25 -69.15 35.07 8.37
N ASP A 26 -68.97 36.40 8.49
CA ASP A 26 -67.63 37.01 8.39
C ASP A 26 -66.86 37.00 9.72
N ARG A 27 -65.53 36.88 9.70
CA ARG A 27 -64.72 36.82 10.95
C ARG A 27 -64.60 38.17 11.68
N ASN A 28 -64.76 39.29 10.97
CA ASN A 28 -64.57 40.66 11.49
C ASN A 28 -65.90 41.45 11.50
N LYS A 29 -66.81 41.13 12.43
CA LYS A 29 -68.17 41.71 12.46
C LYS A 29 -68.31 42.86 13.47
N ILE A 30 -69.16 43.81 13.13
CA ILE A 30 -69.70 44.81 14.07
C ILE A 30 -70.93 44.19 14.76
N ASN A 31 -70.97 44.18 16.09
CA ASN A 31 -72.09 43.65 16.86
C ASN A 31 -73.24 44.69 16.92
N TYR A 32 -74.28 44.49 16.13
CA TYR A 32 -75.48 45.37 16.08
C TYR A 32 -76.51 45.08 17.18
N THR A 33 -76.33 44.02 17.97
CA THR A 33 -77.21 43.62 19.08
C THR A 33 -77.54 44.79 20.05
N PRO A 34 -76.54 45.51 20.61
CA PRO A 34 -76.84 46.64 21.51
C PRO A 34 -77.55 47.81 20.79
N VAL A 35 -77.33 47.98 19.49
CA VAL A 35 -77.96 49.06 18.69
C VAL A 35 -79.45 48.78 18.51
N VAL A 36 -79.83 47.53 18.25
CA VAL A 36 -81.24 47.12 18.08
C VAL A 36 -82.04 47.28 19.37
N VAL A 37 -81.47 46.91 20.52
CA VAL A 37 -82.11 47.16 21.84
C VAL A 37 -82.23 48.66 22.10
N GLY A 38 -81.16 49.42 21.82
CA GLY A 38 -81.14 50.86 22.03
C GLY A 38 -82.24 51.59 21.25
N ILE A 39 -82.43 51.25 19.98
CA ILE A 39 -83.51 51.80 19.15
C ILE A 39 -84.88 51.44 19.73
N GLY A 40 -85.09 50.18 20.15
CA GLY A 40 -86.35 49.75 20.75
C GLY A 40 -86.71 50.51 22.03
N ILE A 41 -85.73 50.74 22.91
CA ILE A 41 -85.91 51.51 24.15
C ILE A 41 -86.18 52.99 23.83
N ILE A 42 -85.38 53.61 22.97
CA ILE A 42 -85.52 55.03 22.61
C ILE A 42 -86.87 55.28 21.92
N ALA A 43 -87.24 54.46 20.94
CA ALA A 43 -88.51 54.60 20.23
C ALA A 43 -89.72 54.35 21.15
N GLY A 44 -89.65 53.34 22.03
CA GLY A 44 -90.70 53.08 23.01
C GLY A 44 -90.89 54.24 24.00
N LEU A 45 -89.80 54.80 24.51
CA LEU A 45 -89.84 55.96 25.42
C LEU A 45 -90.35 57.22 24.72
N LEU A 46 -89.87 57.50 23.51
CA LEU A 46 -90.26 58.69 22.74
C LEU A 46 -91.74 58.65 22.39
N HIS A 47 -92.24 57.51 21.93
CA HIS A 47 -93.66 57.30 21.65
C HIS A 47 -94.53 57.45 22.91
N PHE A 48 -94.06 56.93 24.06
CA PHE A 48 -94.78 57.04 25.32
C PHE A 48 -94.94 58.50 25.74
N VAL A 49 -93.86 59.29 25.65
CA VAL A 49 -93.86 60.71 26.01
C VAL A 49 -94.76 61.52 25.09
N MET A 50 -94.67 61.34 23.77
CA MET A 50 -95.46 62.11 22.80
C MET A 50 -96.96 61.82 22.87
N MET A 51 -97.34 60.58 23.17
CA MET A 51 -98.73 60.12 23.13
C MET A 51 -99.45 60.18 24.48
N SER A 52 -98.71 60.43 25.57
CA SER A 52 -99.23 60.43 26.95
C SER A 52 -100.32 61.48 27.23
N ASP A 53 -100.38 62.55 26.43
CA ASP A 53 -101.37 63.64 26.56
C ASP A 53 -102.71 63.37 25.84
N SER A 54 -102.77 62.33 25.00
CA SER A 54 -104.01 61.89 24.35
C SER A 54 -104.79 60.93 25.26
N ALA A 55 -106.13 60.94 25.22
CA ALA A 55 -107.04 60.34 26.22
C ALA A 55 -106.98 58.80 26.43
N GLY A 56 -105.87 58.12 26.12
CA GLY A 56 -105.67 56.68 26.27
C GLY A 56 -104.26 56.31 26.73
N TRP A 57 -103.86 56.71 27.95
CA TRP A 57 -102.53 56.38 28.53
C TRP A 57 -102.16 54.88 28.42
N LEU A 58 -103.15 54.01 28.59
CA LEU A 58 -102.98 52.56 28.59
C LEU A 58 -102.70 52.00 27.19
N LEU A 59 -103.20 52.68 26.14
CA LEU A 59 -102.91 52.34 24.75
C LEU A 59 -101.48 52.74 24.39
N ALA A 60 -101.07 53.96 24.74
CA ALA A 60 -99.69 54.44 24.56
C ALA A 60 -98.67 53.56 25.29
N LEU A 61 -98.97 53.15 26.53
CA LEU A 61 -98.11 52.21 27.28
C LEU A 61 -97.96 50.87 26.54
N ARG A 62 -99.06 50.30 26.04
CA ARG A 62 -99.05 49.01 25.34
C ARG A 62 -98.26 49.07 24.04
N GLU A 63 -98.44 50.12 23.25
CA GLU A 63 -97.78 50.29 21.95
C GLU A 63 -96.28 50.62 22.11
N SER A 64 -95.91 51.43 23.11
CA SER A 64 -94.52 51.66 23.50
C SER A 64 -93.80 50.40 23.97
N LEU A 65 -94.45 49.60 24.83
CA LEU A 65 -93.90 48.33 25.31
C LEU A 65 -93.70 47.33 24.17
N LEU A 66 -94.56 47.32 23.16
CA LEU A 66 -94.45 46.42 22.01
C LEU A 66 -93.12 46.64 21.27
N THR A 67 -92.70 47.89 21.07
CA THR A 67 -91.45 48.23 20.38
C THR A 67 -90.22 47.84 21.21
N VAL A 68 -90.28 47.99 22.53
CA VAL A 68 -89.25 47.51 23.45
C VAL A 68 -89.15 45.99 23.41
N ILE A 69 -90.28 45.28 23.45
CA ILE A 69 -90.34 43.82 23.38
C ILE A 69 -89.74 43.31 22.06
N ILE A 70 -90.06 43.93 20.92
CA ILE A 70 -89.48 43.57 19.62
C ILE A 70 -87.96 43.76 19.63
N GLY A 71 -87.46 44.89 20.16
CA GLY A 71 -86.02 45.14 20.27
C GLY A 71 -85.30 44.12 21.15
N VAL A 72 -85.91 43.71 22.27
CA VAL A 72 -85.38 42.66 23.16
C VAL A 72 -85.38 41.29 22.49
N ILE A 73 -86.45 40.92 21.76
CA ILE A 73 -86.54 39.64 21.06
C ILE A 73 -85.47 39.54 19.98
N PHE A 74 -85.32 40.55 19.13
CA PHE A 74 -84.29 40.56 18.09
C PHE A 74 -82.88 40.51 18.67
N SER A 75 -82.64 41.23 19.76
CA SER A 75 -81.35 41.19 20.47
C SER A 75 -81.04 39.81 21.05
N ALA A 76 -82.02 39.14 21.67
CA ALA A 76 -81.85 37.81 22.21
C ALA A 76 -81.48 36.80 21.11
N ILE A 77 -82.17 36.85 19.96
CA ILE A 77 -81.88 36.00 18.80
C ILE A 77 -80.46 36.27 18.28
N MET A 78 -80.09 37.54 18.08
CA MET A 78 -78.73 37.90 17.64
C MET A 78 -77.65 37.44 18.60
N SER A 79 -77.89 37.56 19.90
CA SER A 79 -76.94 37.16 20.95
C SER A 79 -76.69 35.65 20.93
N VAL A 80 -77.76 34.84 20.87
CA VAL A 80 -77.65 33.36 20.78
C VAL A 80 -76.93 32.95 19.50
N MET A 81 -77.24 33.59 18.38
CA MET A 81 -76.53 33.37 17.12
C MET A 81 -75.03 33.68 17.31
N SER A 82 -74.67 34.89 17.75
CA SER A 82 -73.26 35.27 17.93
C SER A 82 -72.51 34.33 18.88
N GLN A 83 -73.15 33.85 19.94
CA GLN A 83 -72.55 32.91 20.88
C GLN A 83 -72.31 31.54 20.24
N THR A 84 -73.26 31.05 19.45
CA THR A 84 -73.16 29.76 18.75
C THR A 84 -72.02 29.76 17.72
N GLN A 85 -71.84 30.84 16.96
CA GLN A 85 -70.74 30.95 16.00
C GLN A 85 -69.38 31.03 16.70
N ASN A 86 -69.29 31.79 17.80
CA ASN A 86 -68.04 31.91 18.55
C ASN A 86 -67.61 30.55 19.12
N ALA A 87 -68.55 29.76 19.63
CA ALA A 87 -68.28 28.39 20.07
C ALA A 87 -67.82 27.49 18.91
N ALA A 88 -68.48 27.57 17.75
CA ALA A 88 -68.09 26.80 16.56
C ALA A 88 -66.67 27.18 16.07
N ASN A 89 -66.36 28.48 16.01
CA ASN A 89 -65.05 28.98 15.61
C ASN A 89 -63.95 28.55 16.60
N GLN A 90 -64.21 28.63 17.91
CA GLN A 90 -63.28 28.17 18.94
C GLN A 90 -62.99 26.67 18.80
N TYR A 91 -64.01 25.86 18.54
CA TYR A 91 -63.83 24.43 18.29
C TYR A 91 -62.94 24.18 17.06
N THR A 92 -63.16 24.91 15.96
CA THR A 92 -62.32 24.77 14.75
C THR A 92 -60.88 25.24 14.97
N ASP A 93 -60.66 26.28 15.77
CA ASP A 93 -59.32 26.79 16.07
C ASP A 93 -58.57 25.83 17.02
N ILE A 94 -59.25 25.22 17.99
CA ILE A 94 -58.68 24.14 18.83
C ILE A 94 -58.25 22.95 17.96
N LEU A 95 -59.10 22.52 17.02
CA LEU A 95 -58.80 21.38 16.16
C LEU A 95 -57.64 21.67 15.19
N ARG A 96 -57.52 22.92 14.71
CA ARG A 96 -56.35 23.38 13.94
C ARG A 96 -55.08 23.37 14.78
N LEU A 97 -55.14 23.88 16.01
CA LEU A 97 -53.98 23.89 16.91
C LEU A 97 -53.52 22.47 17.25
N GLN A 98 -54.46 21.54 17.42
CA GLN A 98 -54.14 20.14 17.66
C GLN A 98 -53.43 19.50 16.45
N ASN A 99 -53.95 19.69 15.24
CA ASN A 99 -53.30 19.18 14.03
C ASN A 99 -51.88 19.77 13.85
N ILE A 100 -51.70 21.06 14.13
CA ILE A 100 -50.37 21.70 14.08
C ILE A 100 -49.44 21.12 15.15
N ALA A 101 -49.94 20.83 16.35
CA ALA A 101 -49.16 20.20 17.41
C ALA A 101 -48.70 18.78 16.99
N ASP A 102 -49.60 18.00 16.39
CA ASP A 102 -49.30 16.66 15.88
C ASP A 102 -48.25 16.72 14.74
N ASP A 103 -48.38 17.68 13.82
CA ASP A 103 -47.41 17.91 12.74
C ASP A 103 -46.02 18.31 13.29
N ILE A 104 -45.97 19.12 14.35
CA ILE A 104 -44.71 19.51 15.03
C ILE A 104 -44.07 18.29 15.70
N GLU A 105 -44.86 17.41 16.31
CA GLU A 105 -44.36 16.19 16.94
C GLU A 105 -43.78 15.22 15.91
N LEU A 106 -44.45 15.06 14.77
CA LEU A 106 -43.95 14.26 13.65
C LEU A 106 -42.64 14.84 13.08
N LEU A 107 -42.57 16.17 12.90
CA LEU A 107 -41.33 16.82 12.45
C LEU A 107 -40.18 16.61 13.45
N LYS A 108 -40.46 16.70 14.75
CA LYS A 108 -39.46 16.48 15.81
C LYS A 108 -38.93 15.04 15.80
N THR A 109 -39.80 14.05 15.60
CA THR A 109 -39.36 12.65 15.50
C THR A 109 -38.51 12.38 14.26
N LEU A 110 -38.87 12.96 13.11
CA LEU A 110 -38.04 12.89 11.91
C LEU A 110 -36.68 13.56 12.10
N PHE A 111 -36.65 14.74 12.73
CA PHE A 111 -35.40 15.45 13.01
C PHE A 111 -34.47 14.63 13.91
N ASN A 112 -35.00 14.06 14.99
CA ASN A 112 -34.21 13.18 15.88
C ASN A 112 -33.70 11.92 15.17
N LYS A 113 -34.47 11.37 14.22
CA LYS A 113 -34.04 10.21 13.43
C LYS A 113 -32.90 10.57 12.48
N VAL A 114 -33.01 11.71 11.79
CA VAL A 114 -31.96 12.23 10.91
C VAL A 114 -30.69 12.55 11.71
N ASP A 115 -30.81 13.21 12.86
CA ASP A 115 -29.68 13.52 13.75
C ASP A 115 -28.98 12.23 14.24
N GLY A 116 -29.76 11.21 14.59
CA GLY A 116 -29.23 9.89 14.94
C GLY A 116 -28.48 9.19 13.81
N GLN A 117 -28.99 9.27 12.57
CA GLN A 117 -28.31 8.74 11.39
C GLN A 117 -27.02 9.51 11.08
N LEU A 118 -27.06 10.84 11.16
CA LEU A 118 -25.90 11.71 10.93
C LEU A 118 -24.78 11.44 11.96
N GLY A 119 -25.15 11.18 13.21
CA GLY A 119 -24.21 10.75 14.24
C GLY A 119 -23.55 9.39 13.95
N GLN A 120 -24.31 8.42 13.43
CA GLN A 120 -23.76 7.11 13.04
C GLN A 120 -22.78 7.23 11.87
N VAL A 121 -23.11 8.05 10.86
CA VAL A 121 -22.24 8.31 9.71
C VAL A 121 -20.94 8.98 10.16
N ALA A 122 -21.02 10.03 10.99
CA ALA A 122 -19.85 10.70 11.54
C ALA A 122 -18.96 9.75 12.36
N GLN A 123 -19.56 8.84 13.13
CA GLN A 123 -18.81 7.84 13.90
C GLN A 123 -18.14 6.79 13.00
N MET A 124 -18.82 6.37 11.93
CA MET A 124 -18.25 5.45 10.93
C MET A 124 -17.08 6.11 10.18
N GLU A 125 -17.22 7.37 9.76
CA GLU A 125 -16.18 8.14 9.09
C GLU A 125 -14.92 8.25 9.98
N ASP A 126 -15.09 8.62 11.24
CA ASP A 126 -13.97 8.73 12.19
C ASP A 126 -13.27 7.37 12.41
N SER A 127 -14.04 6.29 12.57
CA SER A 127 -13.49 4.94 12.72
C SER A 127 -12.71 4.48 11.49
N THR A 128 -13.19 4.82 10.30
CA THR A 128 -12.56 4.47 9.02
C THR A 128 -11.28 5.27 8.82
N HIS A 129 -11.28 6.55 9.18
CA HIS A 129 -10.09 7.39 9.17
C HIS A 129 -9.00 6.88 10.11
N VAL A 130 -9.36 6.41 11.31
CA VAL A 130 -8.43 5.79 12.25
C VAL A 130 -7.84 4.50 11.68
N GLN A 131 -8.66 3.64 11.06
CA GLN A 131 -8.17 2.41 10.40
C GLN A 131 -7.22 2.71 9.25
N LEU A 132 -7.58 3.64 8.35
CA LEU A 132 -6.73 4.09 7.24
C LEU A 132 -5.38 4.61 7.76
N LYS A 133 -5.38 5.44 8.79
CA LYS A 133 -4.15 5.98 9.39
C LYS A 133 -3.28 4.87 10.00
N SER A 134 -3.90 3.87 10.61
CA SER A 134 -3.18 2.70 11.15
C SER A 134 -2.52 1.89 10.03
N ILE A 135 -3.26 1.58 8.96
CA ILE A 135 -2.75 0.83 7.80
C ILE A 135 -1.61 1.59 7.13
N PHE A 136 -1.79 2.89 6.86
CA PHE A 136 -0.73 3.72 6.27
C PHE A 136 0.53 3.77 7.13
N LYS A 137 0.37 3.83 8.46
CA LYS A 137 1.52 3.82 9.38
C LYS A 137 2.27 2.49 9.28
N GLU A 138 1.56 1.36 9.30
CA GLU A 138 2.15 0.02 9.17
C GLU A 138 2.83 -0.17 7.81
N GLU A 139 2.26 0.36 6.73
CA GLU A 139 2.88 0.36 5.40
C GLU A 139 4.16 1.21 5.34
N ILE A 140 4.14 2.42 5.90
CA ILE A 140 5.33 3.29 5.97
C ILE A 140 6.45 2.60 6.76
N ASP A 141 6.12 1.97 7.89
CA ASP A 141 7.08 1.23 8.70
C ASP A 141 7.67 0.04 7.91
N SER A 142 6.83 -0.68 7.17
CA SER A 142 7.26 -1.77 6.28
C SER A 142 8.17 -1.27 5.15
N LEU A 143 7.85 -0.14 4.52
CA LEU A 143 8.68 0.48 3.48
C LEU A 143 10.04 0.93 4.02
N ASN A 144 10.09 1.48 5.24
CA ASN A 144 11.34 1.83 5.91
C ASN A 144 12.23 0.61 6.15
N ILE A 145 11.63 -0.53 6.54
CA ILE A 145 12.34 -1.81 6.68
C ILE A 145 12.89 -2.26 5.32
N ILE A 146 12.10 -2.16 4.24
CA ILE A 146 12.55 -2.49 2.88
C ILE A 146 13.75 -1.64 2.48
N GLN A 147 13.67 -0.33 2.67
CA GLN A 147 14.75 0.59 2.32
C GLN A 147 16.04 0.27 3.11
N SER A 148 15.91 0.00 4.41
CA SER A 148 17.03 -0.41 5.25
C SER A 148 17.67 -1.72 4.75
N ASN A 149 16.85 -2.72 4.44
CA ASN A 149 17.32 -4.01 3.93
C ASN A 149 17.97 -3.88 2.54
N GLN A 150 17.44 -3.03 1.65
CA GLN A 150 18.04 -2.75 0.34
C GLN A 150 19.42 -2.11 0.47
N LYS A 151 19.59 -1.15 1.40
CA LYS A 151 20.89 -0.55 1.66
C LYS A 151 21.91 -1.59 2.14
N LEU A 152 21.47 -2.50 3.01
CA LEU A 152 22.30 -3.58 3.52
C LEU A 152 22.65 -4.62 2.43
N PHE A 153 21.71 -4.88 1.51
CA PHE A 153 21.93 -5.74 0.34
C PHE A 153 22.99 -5.18 -0.61
N ILE A 154 22.91 -3.88 -0.94
CA ILE A 154 23.89 -3.21 -1.79
C ILE A 154 25.29 -3.33 -1.17
N GLN A 155 25.43 -3.03 0.12
CA GLN A 155 26.71 -3.13 0.82
C GLN A 155 27.28 -4.56 0.82
N LYS A 156 26.43 -5.58 1.01
CA LYS A 156 26.88 -6.98 0.96
C LYS A 156 27.27 -7.42 -0.44
N ILE A 157 26.56 -6.98 -1.48
CA ILE A 157 26.93 -7.25 -2.87
C ILE A 157 28.27 -6.61 -3.20
N GLU A 158 28.45 -5.34 -2.84
CA GLU A 158 29.72 -4.64 -3.05
C GLU A 158 30.87 -5.38 -2.35
N PHE A 159 30.68 -5.79 -1.10
CA PHE A 159 31.67 -6.59 -0.36
C PHE A 159 32.00 -7.93 -1.05
N ILE A 160 30.98 -8.66 -1.50
CA ILE A 160 31.17 -9.95 -2.21
C ILE A 160 31.89 -9.73 -3.54
N LEU A 161 31.52 -8.69 -4.30
CA LEU A 161 32.15 -8.36 -5.58
C LEU A 161 33.63 -8.01 -5.38
N THR A 162 33.96 -7.19 -4.39
CA THR A 162 35.37 -6.88 -4.07
C THR A 162 36.13 -8.14 -3.67
N LYS A 163 35.58 -8.98 -2.78
CA LYS A 163 36.23 -10.23 -2.38
C LYS A 163 36.40 -11.22 -3.52
N GLN A 164 35.43 -11.32 -4.41
CA GLN A 164 35.53 -12.16 -5.61
C GLN A 164 36.64 -11.64 -6.53
N GLN A 165 36.70 -10.33 -6.76
CA GLN A 165 37.71 -9.73 -7.62
C GLN A 165 39.13 -9.93 -7.04
N ASP A 166 39.33 -9.66 -5.75
CA ASP A 166 40.60 -9.93 -5.06
C ASP A 166 41.03 -11.40 -5.17
N SER A 167 40.06 -12.32 -5.04
CA SER A 167 40.34 -13.75 -5.15
C SER A 167 40.64 -14.18 -6.59
N MET A 168 40.02 -13.55 -7.57
CA MET A 168 40.26 -13.83 -8.99
C MET A 168 41.65 -13.33 -9.40
N GLU A 169 42.05 -12.14 -8.98
CA GLU A 169 43.39 -11.59 -9.24
C GLU A 169 44.48 -12.48 -8.66
N LYS A 170 44.33 -12.95 -7.41
CA LYS A 170 45.25 -13.93 -6.81
C LYS A 170 45.28 -15.27 -7.55
N PHE A 171 44.13 -15.75 -8.01
CA PHE A 171 44.05 -16.98 -8.78
C PHE A 171 44.75 -16.85 -10.14
N GLU A 172 44.57 -15.70 -10.80
CA GLU A 172 45.21 -15.37 -12.06
C GLU A 172 46.74 -15.27 -11.90
N GLU A 173 47.22 -14.58 -10.86
CA GLU A 173 48.65 -14.49 -10.53
C GLU A 173 49.27 -15.88 -10.28
N PHE A 174 48.60 -16.71 -9.48
CA PHE A 174 49.05 -18.07 -9.21
C PHE A 174 49.09 -18.93 -10.49
N THR A 175 48.04 -18.87 -11.31
CA THR A 175 47.88 -19.72 -12.49
C THR A 175 48.80 -19.30 -13.63
N LEU A 176 49.01 -18.00 -13.83
CA LEU A 176 49.80 -17.47 -14.95
C LEU A 176 51.29 -17.38 -14.62
N ASN A 177 51.66 -17.12 -13.36
CA ASN A 177 53.06 -16.88 -12.99
C ASN A 177 53.65 -18.04 -12.19
N GLU A 178 53.02 -18.44 -11.08
CA GLU A 178 53.64 -19.41 -10.16
C GLU A 178 53.61 -20.85 -10.69
N LEU A 179 52.48 -21.30 -11.25
CA LEU A 179 52.30 -22.67 -11.72
C LEU A 179 53.20 -23.03 -12.92
N PRO A 180 53.33 -22.17 -13.96
CA PRO A 180 54.26 -22.41 -15.07
C PRO A 180 55.72 -22.30 -14.64
N SER A 181 56.03 -21.48 -13.62
CA SER A 181 57.39 -21.41 -13.07
C SER A 181 57.79 -22.74 -12.41
N LEU A 182 56.87 -23.37 -11.69
CA LEU A 182 57.09 -24.64 -11.02
C LEU A 182 57.29 -25.78 -12.04
N ASP A 183 56.43 -25.86 -13.06
CA ASP A 183 56.53 -26.89 -14.11
C ASP A 183 57.86 -26.81 -14.89
N ASN A 184 58.28 -25.59 -15.25
CA ASN A 184 59.57 -25.36 -15.92
C ASN A 184 60.76 -25.78 -15.05
N ILE A 185 60.70 -25.54 -13.74
CA ILE A 185 61.77 -25.95 -12.81
C ILE A 185 61.81 -27.48 -12.67
N VAL A 186 60.66 -28.13 -12.57
CA VAL A 186 60.55 -29.60 -12.47
C VAL A 186 61.08 -30.26 -13.74
N HIS A 187 60.68 -29.80 -14.93
CA HIS A 187 61.19 -30.30 -16.20
C HIS A 187 62.72 -30.15 -16.30
N ARG A 188 63.25 -29.00 -15.87
CA ARG A 188 64.70 -28.77 -15.83
C ARG A 188 65.43 -29.73 -14.89
N HIS A 189 64.82 -30.11 -13.76
CA HIS A 189 65.38 -31.10 -12.84
C HIS A 189 65.36 -32.52 -13.42
N ILE A 190 64.27 -32.91 -14.09
CA ILE A 190 64.17 -34.20 -14.79
C ILE A 190 65.24 -34.30 -15.88
N ASP A 191 65.43 -33.24 -16.66
CA ASP A 191 66.44 -33.21 -17.71
C ASP A 191 67.87 -33.28 -17.15
N LEU A 192 68.16 -32.55 -16.05
CA LEU A 192 69.46 -32.62 -15.38
C LEU A 192 69.77 -34.02 -14.85
N LEU A 193 68.80 -34.67 -14.19
CA LEU A 193 68.96 -36.04 -13.69
C LEU A 193 69.16 -37.02 -14.84
N ARG A 194 68.39 -36.88 -15.91
CA ARG A 194 68.51 -37.74 -17.09
C ARG A 194 69.87 -37.59 -17.78
N ILE A 195 70.36 -36.37 -17.94
CA ILE A 195 71.69 -36.11 -18.53
C ILE A 195 72.79 -36.68 -17.63
N SER A 196 72.72 -36.46 -16.32
CA SER A 196 73.69 -36.98 -15.36
C SER A 196 73.72 -38.51 -15.34
N GLU A 197 72.56 -39.17 -15.33
CA GLU A 197 72.46 -40.62 -15.32
C GLU A 197 72.95 -41.24 -16.63
N GLN A 198 72.64 -40.61 -17.76
CA GLN A 198 73.07 -41.07 -19.07
C GLN A 198 74.59 -40.88 -19.27
N ASP A 199 75.17 -39.80 -18.78
CA ASP A 199 76.61 -39.60 -18.80
C ASP A 199 77.33 -40.61 -17.89
N HIS A 200 76.80 -40.84 -16.69
CA HIS A 200 77.33 -41.85 -15.77
C HIS A 200 77.28 -43.26 -16.38
N PHE A 201 76.17 -43.63 -17.04
CA PHE A 201 76.06 -44.90 -17.75
C PHE A 201 77.08 -45.03 -18.88
N ASN A 202 77.27 -43.96 -19.68
CA ASN A 202 78.26 -43.96 -20.77
C ASN A 202 79.69 -44.10 -20.25
N GLN A 203 80.02 -43.44 -19.13
CA GLN A 203 81.33 -43.55 -18.51
C GLN A 203 81.58 -44.95 -17.95
N LEU A 204 80.60 -45.56 -17.27
CA LEU A 204 80.68 -46.95 -16.77
C LEU A 204 80.84 -47.95 -17.91
N LYS A 205 80.08 -47.76 -18.99
CA LYS A 205 80.17 -48.59 -20.19
C LYS A 205 81.56 -48.50 -20.83
N ASN A 206 82.14 -47.30 -20.93
CA ASN A 206 83.47 -47.10 -21.48
C ASN A 206 84.56 -47.70 -20.57
N ALA A 207 84.46 -47.50 -19.26
CA ALA A 207 85.40 -48.09 -18.30
C ALA A 207 85.37 -49.63 -18.33
N ALA A 208 84.18 -50.23 -18.39
CA ALA A 208 84.01 -51.68 -18.48
C ALA A 208 84.57 -52.24 -19.80
N LYS A 209 84.34 -51.54 -20.92
CA LYS A 209 84.85 -51.95 -22.24
C LYS A 209 86.38 -51.95 -22.26
N VAL A 210 87.00 -50.88 -21.77
CA VAL A 210 88.47 -50.76 -21.70
C VAL A 210 89.07 -51.81 -20.75
N SER A 211 88.38 -52.14 -19.65
CA SER A 211 88.85 -53.21 -18.76
C SER A 211 88.74 -54.61 -19.39
N LEU A 212 87.80 -54.82 -20.32
CA LEU A 212 87.67 -56.07 -21.04
C LEU A 212 88.81 -56.22 -22.06
N GLU A 213 89.08 -55.15 -22.82
CA GLU A 213 90.18 -55.08 -23.81
C GLU A 213 91.54 -55.30 -23.14
N ASN A 214 91.80 -54.64 -21.99
CA ASN A 214 93.04 -54.83 -21.24
C ASN A 214 93.20 -56.27 -20.70
N LYS A 215 92.11 -56.96 -20.38
CA LYS A 215 92.18 -58.34 -19.88
C LYS A 215 92.57 -59.32 -20.99
N GLU A 216 92.14 -59.06 -22.22
CA GLU A 216 92.55 -59.83 -23.39
C GLU A 216 94.05 -59.61 -23.66
N GLU A 217 94.51 -58.35 -23.62
CA GLU A 217 95.91 -57.97 -23.84
C GLU A 217 96.85 -58.59 -22.78
N ILE A 218 96.49 -58.52 -21.48
CA ILE A 218 97.26 -59.14 -20.39
C ILE A 218 97.33 -60.67 -20.53
N ASN A 219 96.25 -61.30 -21.01
CA ASN A 219 96.22 -62.74 -21.20
C ASN A 219 97.11 -63.19 -22.37
N GLU A 220 97.18 -62.39 -23.44
CA GLU A 220 98.11 -62.60 -24.55
C GLU A 220 99.57 -62.45 -24.11
N GLU A 221 99.89 -61.42 -23.31
CA GLU A 221 101.24 -61.23 -22.76
C GLU A 221 101.65 -62.35 -21.81
N LEU A 222 100.76 -62.83 -20.93
CA LEU A 222 101.02 -63.98 -20.05
C LEU A 222 101.28 -65.27 -20.83
N MET A 223 100.55 -65.50 -21.93
CA MET A 223 100.80 -66.63 -22.81
C MET A 223 102.17 -66.52 -23.49
N HIS A 224 102.56 -65.32 -23.92
CA HIS A 224 103.87 -65.08 -24.51
C HIS A 224 105.02 -65.33 -23.50
N ILE A 225 104.85 -64.89 -22.25
CA ILE A 225 105.80 -65.15 -21.15
C ILE A 225 105.91 -66.64 -20.86
N LYS A 226 104.79 -67.38 -20.83
CA LYS A 226 104.80 -68.83 -20.63
C LYS A 226 105.63 -69.54 -21.71
N ILE A 227 105.45 -69.16 -22.98
CA ILE A 227 106.19 -69.72 -24.11
C ILE A 227 107.69 -69.43 -23.99
N LEU A 228 108.07 -68.22 -23.53
CA LEU A 228 109.48 -67.86 -23.32
C LEU A 228 110.11 -68.62 -22.15
N LEU A 229 109.39 -68.80 -21.04
CA LEU A 229 109.84 -69.61 -19.90
C LEU A 229 110.07 -71.08 -20.28
N GLU A 230 109.21 -71.64 -21.14
CA GLU A 230 109.40 -72.99 -21.68
C GLU A 230 110.68 -73.08 -22.54
N LYS A 231 111.04 -72.02 -23.29
CA LYS A 231 112.30 -71.96 -24.05
C LYS A 231 113.54 -71.79 -23.17
N VAL A 232 113.44 -71.04 -22.07
CA VAL A 232 114.53 -70.85 -21.10
C VAL A 232 114.82 -72.15 -20.34
N TYR A 233 113.78 -72.93 -20.01
CA TYR A 233 113.95 -74.25 -19.39
C TYR A 233 114.73 -75.24 -20.28
N GLN A 234 114.77 -75.00 -21.60
CA GLN A 234 115.39 -75.90 -22.58
C GLN A 234 116.84 -75.53 -22.98
N SER A 235 117.39 -74.37 -22.57
CA SER A 235 118.71 -73.91 -23.03
C SER A 235 119.80 -73.95 -21.94
N GLN A 236 120.98 -74.52 -22.27
CA GLN A 236 122.11 -74.81 -21.35
C GLN A 236 123.26 -73.78 -21.45
N SER A 237 122.99 -72.47 -21.51
CA SER A 237 124.03 -71.43 -21.50
C SER A 237 123.69 -70.32 -20.52
N MET A 238 124.38 -70.27 -19.38
CA MET A 238 123.98 -69.47 -18.22
C MET A 238 124.34 -67.96 -18.32
N GLU A 239 125.39 -67.59 -19.05
CA GLU A 239 125.84 -66.18 -19.15
C GLU A 239 124.98 -65.32 -20.09
N SER A 240 124.62 -65.84 -21.26
CA SER A 240 123.69 -65.15 -22.19
C SER A 240 122.28 -65.04 -21.61
N VAL A 241 121.89 -66.00 -20.76
CA VAL A 241 120.59 -66.04 -20.08
C VAL A 241 120.50 -64.95 -19.01
N ILE A 242 121.56 -64.69 -18.25
CA ILE A 242 121.57 -63.61 -17.24
C ILE A 242 121.47 -62.25 -17.92
N ALA A 243 122.20 -62.00 -19.01
CA ALA A 243 122.13 -60.74 -19.74
C ALA A 243 120.75 -60.51 -20.39
N GLN A 244 120.14 -61.54 -20.99
CA GLN A 244 118.77 -61.45 -21.50
C GLN A 244 117.74 -61.28 -20.38
N MET A 245 117.94 -61.90 -19.22
CA MET A 245 117.07 -61.68 -18.06
C MET A 245 117.16 -60.24 -17.57
N GLU A 246 118.35 -59.66 -17.46
CA GLU A 246 118.52 -58.27 -17.04
C GLU A 246 117.86 -57.29 -18.03
N GLU A 247 118.02 -57.53 -19.34
CA GLU A 247 117.38 -56.71 -20.39
C GLU A 247 115.85 -56.81 -20.33
N GLU A 248 115.30 -58.01 -20.20
CA GLU A 248 113.85 -58.23 -20.10
C GLU A 248 113.28 -57.74 -18.77
N PHE A 249 113.98 -57.90 -17.64
CA PHE A 249 113.56 -57.31 -16.37
C PHE A 249 113.57 -55.78 -16.44
N SER A 250 114.55 -55.17 -17.10
CA SER A 250 114.59 -53.72 -17.29
C SER A 250 113.43 -53.25 -18.18
N ARG A 251 113.10 -54.01 -19.23
CA ARG A 251 111.94 -53.76 -20.09
C ARG A 251 110.62 -53.88 -19.32
N ILE A 252 110.45 -54.94 -18.52
CA ILE A 252 109.29 -55.15 -17.66
C ILE A 252 109.15 -54.02 -16.64
N ILE A 253 110.23 -53.62 -15.98
CA ILE A 253 110.22 -52.51 -15.02
C ILE A 253 109.81 -51.20 -15.72
N HIS A 254 110.27 -50.98 -16.95
CA HIS A 254 109.90 -49.78 -17.70
C HIS A 254 108.43 -49.77 -18.14
N GLU A 255 107.92 -50.89 -18.66
CA GLU A 255 106.49 -51.04 -18.99
C GLU A 255 105.60 -50.97 -17.75
N PHE A 256 106.01 -51.56 -16.63
CA PHE A 256 105.31 -51.45 -15.36
C PHE A 256 105.29 -50.00 -14.86
N SER A 257 106.41 -49.28 -14.96
CA SER A 257 106.47 -47.86 -14.61
C SER A 257 105.55 -47.00 -15.49
N ARG A 258 105.45 -47.31 -16.79
CA ARG A 258 104.53 -46.64 -17.72
C ARG A 258 103.07 -46.93 -17.37
N HIS A 259 102.74 -48.17 -17.01
CA HIS A 259 101.41 -48.53 -16.54
C HIS A 259 101.04 -47.83 -15.23
N ILE A 260 101.97 -47.74 -14.27
CA ILE A 260 101.76 -47.00 -13.01
C ILE A 260 101.51 -45.51 -13.27
N GLN A 261 102.26 -44.87 -14.18
CA GLN A 261 101.99 -43.48 -14.56
C GLN A 261 100.63 -43.30 -15.23
N THR A 262 100.23 -44.23 -16.10
CA THR A 262 98.93 -44.20 -16.79
C THR A 262 97.77 -44.42 -15.81
N ILE A 263 97.96 -45.28 -14.81
CA ILE A 263 97.00 -45.45 -13.71
C ILE A 263 96.96 -44.19 -12.84
N GLY A 264 98.11 -43.57 -12.56
CA GLY A 264 98.19 -42.31 -11.83
C GLY A 264 97.37 -41.19 -12.49
N SER A 265 97.57 -40.96 -13.79
CA SER A 265 96.83 -39.93 -14.54
C SER A 265 95.33 -40.24 -14.65
N LYS A 266 94.95 -41.51 -14.81
CA LYS A 266 93.54 -41.94 -14.80
C LYS A 266 92.90 -41.78 -13.42
N SER A 267 93.61 -42.10 -12.34
CA SER A 267 93.15 -41.90 -10.97
C SER A 267 92.89 -40.41 -10.71
N GLU A 268 93.78 -39.54 -11.16
CA GLU A 268 93.61 -38.09 -11.05
C GLU A 268 92.40 -37.59 -11.85
N SER A 269 92.18 -38.11 -13.07
CA SER A 269 90.98 -37.82 -13.87
C SER A 269 89.69 -38.28 -13.17
N ILE A 270 89.69 -39.46 -12.53
CA ILE A 270 88.55 -39.97 -11.75
C ILE A 270 88.28 -39.09 -10.53
N VAL A 271 89.32 -38.68 -9.81
CA VAL A 271 89.19 -37.77 -8.66
C VAL A 271 88.59 -36.43 -9.11
N THR A 272 89.04 -35.89 -10.23
CA THR A 272 88.54 -34.62 -10.76
C THR A 272 87.06 -34.70 -11.14
N THR A 273 86.65 -35.79 -11.81
CA THR A 273 85.24 -36.01 -12.18
C THR A 273 84.36 -36.29 -10.97
N LEU A 274 84.86 -36.99 -9.94
CA LEU A 274 84.14 -37.15 -8.68
C LEU A 274 83.90 -35.81 -7.98
N LEU A 275 84.90 -34.92 -7.96
CA LEU A 275 84.75 -33.57 -7.41
C LEU A 275 83.75 -32.72 -8.21
N GLU A 276 83.75 -32.84 -9.54
CA GLU A 276 82.75 -32.15 -10.39
C GLU A 276 81.34 -32.70 -10.15
N ASN A 277 81.16 -34.02 -10.07
CA ASN A 277 79.88 -34.64 -9.75
C ASN A 277 79.39 -34.26 -8.36
N GLU A 278 80.27 -34.19 -7.37
CA GLU A 278 79.92 -33.74 -6.03
C GLU A 278 79.42 -32.28 -6.04
N LYS A 279 80.04 -31.43 -6.87
CA LYS A 279 79.59 -30.04 -7.06
C LYS A 279 78.22 -29.97 -7.75
N ILE A 280 77.96 -30.81 -8.75
CA ILE A 280 76.65 -30.89 -9.42
C ILE A 280 75.57 -31.38 -8.44
N LEU A 281 75.86 -32.43 -7.68
CA LEU A 281 74.97 -32.98 -6.64
C LEU A 281 74.65 -31.94 -5.57
N LYS A 282 75.65 -31.18 -5.11
CA LYS A 282 75.44 -30.09 -4.16
C LYS A 282 74.52 -29.01 -4.73
N GLY A 283 74.72 -28.61 -5.98
CA GLY A 283 73.84 -27.65 -6.66
C GLY A 283 72.40 -28.17 -6.83
N SER A 284 72.22 -29.45 -7.15
CA SER A 284 70.89 -30.08 -7.23
C SER A 284 70.19 -30.13 -5.87
N ARG A 285 70.94 -30.39 -4.79
CA ARG A 285 70.41 -30.37 -3.42
C ARG A 285 69.94 -28.98 -3.00
N GLU A 286 70.72 -27.94 -3.27
CA GLU A 286 70.36 -26.55 -2.98
C GLU A 286 69.11 -26.12 -3.77
N GLN A 287 68.98 -26.52 -5.03
CA GLN A 287 67.78 -26.23 -5.84
C GLN A 287 66.55 -27.03 -5.38
N SER A 288 66.73 -28.29 -4.97
CA SER A 288 65.64 -29.10 -4.39
C SER A 288 65.10 -28.49 -3.09
N GLU A 289 65.97 -27.88 -2.29
CA GLU A 289 65.57 -27.17 -1.08
C GLU A 289 64.72 -25.92 -1.41
N LEU A 290 65.09 -25.16 -2.44
CA LEU A 290 64.27 -24.05 -2.94
C LEU A 290 62.90 -24.51 -3.44
N ILE A 291 62.83 -25.62 -4.18
CA ILE A 291 61.55 -26.19 -4.64
C ILE A 291 60.69 -26.59 -3.44
N MET A 292 61.27 -27.20 -2.42
CA MET A 292 60.55 -27.61 -1.22
C MET A 292 60.00 -26.39 -0.47
N GLN A 293 60.77 -25.31 -0.37
CA GLN A 293 60.29 -24.04 0.19
C GLN A 293 59.14 -23.44 -0.63
N GLN A 294 59.28 -23.42 -1.96
CA GLN A 294 58.23 -22.93 -2.85
C GLN A 294 56.96 -23.78 -2.78
N MET A 295 57.09 -25.09 -2.63
CA MET A 295 55.96 -26.02 -2.46
C MET A 295 55.24 -25.79 -1.13
N VAL A 296 55.97 -25.50 -0.05
CA VAL A 296 55.37 -25.14 1.25
C VAL A 296 54.64 -23.80 1.14
N LEU A 297 55.22 -22.79 0.47
CA LEU A 297 54.57 -21.50 0.24
C LEU A 297 53.29 -21.67 -0.60
N SER A 298 53.37 -22.41 -1.70
CA SER A 298 52.22 -22.73 -2.55
C SER A 298 51.14 -23.47 -1.79
N SER A 299 51.50 -24.46 -0.96
CA SER A 299 50.55 -25.19 -0.10
C SER A 299 49.84 -24.28 0.91
N ASN A 300 50.59 -23.39 1.55
CA ASN A 300 50.03 -22.39 2.47
C ASN A 300 49.07 -21.45 1.74
N HIS A 301 49.44 -20.98 0.55
CA HIS A 301 48.59 -20.11 -0.26
C HIS A 301 47.30 -20.81 -0.70
N MET A 302 47.39 -22.08 -1.11
CA MET A 302 46.23 -22.90 -1.46
C MET A 302 45.29 -23.10 -0.27
N ARG A 303 45.84 -23.26 0.93
CA ARG A 303 45.07 -23.38 2.17
C ARG A 303 44.35 -22.07 2.52
N GLU A 304 45.02 -20.93 2.36
CA GLU A 304 44.42 -19.61 2.52
C GLU A 304 43.30 -19.39 1.50
N MET A 305 43.51 -19.79 0.25
CA MET A 305 42.50 -19.70 -0.81
C MET A 305 41.28 -20.59 -0.54
N SER A 306 41.50 -21.80 0.01
CA SER A 306 40.41 -22.67 0.47
C SER A 306 39.62 -22.06 1.62
N LEU A 307 40.29 -21.40 2.59
CA LEU A 307 39.64 -20.66 3.66
C LEU A 307 38.82 -19.49 3.14
N ASN A 308 39.40 -18.66 2.26
CA ASN A 308 38.70 -17.52 1.64
C ASN A 308 37.48 -17.99 0.82
N SER A 309 37.58 -19.10 0.09
CA SER A 309 36.46 -19.71 -0.63
C SER A 309 35.35 -20.15 0.32
N LYS A 310 35.71 -20.74 1.46
CA LYS A 310 34.76 -21.13 2.50
C LYS A 310 34.08 -19.91 3.13
N GLU A 311 34.82 -18.86 3.46
CA GLU A 311 34.27 -17.59 3.98
C GLU A 311 33.33 -16.91 2.96
N LEU A 312 33.66 -16.95 1.67
CA LEU A 312 32.79 -16.46 0.60
C LEU A 312 31.46 -17.23 0.58
N ASN A 313 31.54 -18.56 0.63
CA ASN A 313 30.36 -19.42 0.67
C ASN A 313 29.52 -19.20 1.94
N GLU A 314 30.16 -19.02 3.10
CA GLU A 314 29.49 -18.64 4.34
C GLU A 314 28.86 -17.24 4.27
N SER A 315 29.47 -16.30 3.53
CA SER A 315 28.92 -14.94 3.32
C SER A 315 27.72 -14.92 2.36
N ILE A 316 27.62 -15.88 1.43
CA ILE A 316 26.48 -16.06 0.52
C ILE A 316 25.26 -16.65 1.26
N LYS A 317 25.47 -17.46 2.30
CA LYS A 317 24.40 -18.15 3.02
C LYS A 317 23.35 -17.19 3.64
N PRO A 318 23.74 -16.11 4.36
CA PRO A 318 22.81 -15.07 4.81
C PRO A 318 22.08 -14.34 3.69
N LEU A 319 22.66 -14.27 2.48
CA LEU A 319 21.99 -13.66 1.32
C LEU A 319 20.77 -14.51 0.91
N GLY A 320 20.89 -15.84 0.99
CA GLY A 320 19.78 -16.77 0.79
C GLY A 320 18.64 -16.58 1.79
N ASP A 321 18.97 -16.45 3.08
CA ASP A 321 17.97 -16.18 4.13
C ASP A 321 17.29 -14.81 3.94
N LEU A 322 18.06 -13.81 3.48
CA LEU A 322 17.54 -12.49 3.17
C LEU A 322 16.59 -12.51 1.95
N PHE A 323 16.91 -13.28 0.91
CA PHE A 323 16.01 -13.50 -0.23
C PHE A 323 14.71 -14.18 0.20
N GLY A 324 14.78 -15.18 1.08
CA GLY A 324 13.59 -15.80 1.68
C GLY A 324 12.73 -14.79 2.44
N SER A 325 13.38 -13.91 3.21
CA SER A 325 12.70 -12.82 3.93
C SER A 325 12.04 -11.81 2.97
N ALA A 326 12.73 -11.41 1.91
CA ALA A 326 12.20 -10.51 0.88
C ALA A 326 11.01 -11.12 0.13
N GLN A 327 11.07 -12.44 -0.16
CA GLN A 327 9.97 -13.16 -0.78
C GLN A 327 8.73 -13.23 0.12
N SER A 328 8.92 -13.49 1.42
CA SER A 328 7.83 -13.47 2.40
C SER A 328 7.18 -12.10 2.47
N LEU A 329 7.99 -11.05 2.56
CA LEU A 329 7.51 -9.68 2.64
C LEU A 329 6.77 -9.24 1.36
N HIS A 330 7.25 -9.65 0.18
CA HIS A 330 6.53 -9.41 -1.08
C HIS A 330 5.13 -10.05 -1.08
N LYS A 331 5.03 -11.26 -0.53
CA LYS A 331 3.75 -11.95 -0.39
C LYS A 331 2.80 -11.21 0.55
N GLU A 332 3.30 -10.73 1.69
CA GLU A 332 2.54 -9.90 2.63
C GLU A 332 2.07 -8.59 1.99
N PHE A 333 2.94 -7.91 1.26
CA PHE A 333 2.60 -6.70 0.51
C PHE A 333 1.49 -6.94 -0.52
N MET A 334 1.57 -8.03 -1.30
CA MET A 334 0.53 -8.38 -2.27
C MET A 334 -0.82 -8.66 -1.58
N LEU A 335 -0.79 -9.25 -0.38
CA LEU A 335 -1.98 -9.52 0.42
C LEU A 335 -2.58 -8.23 0.99
N ALA A 336 -1.75 -7.31 1.49
CA ALA A 336 -2.17 -5.98 1.94
C ALA A 336 -2.80 -5.17 0.79
N LYS A 337 -2.16 -5.16 -0.39
CA LYS A 337 -2.70 -4.52 -1.60
C LYS A 337 -4.06 -5.09 -2.00
N SER A 338 -4.24 -6.41 -1.89
CA SER A 338 -5.53 -7.06 -2.16
C SER A 338 -6.61 -6.62 -1.17
N LYS A 339 -6.29 -6.54 0.12
CA LYS A 339 -7.21 -6.04 1.15
C LYS A 339 -7.55 -4.57 0.95
N LEU A 340 -6.60 -3.76 0.53
CA LEU A 340 -6.84 -2.36 0.20
C LEU A 340 -7.80 -2.23 -0.98
N ALA A 341 -7.61 -3.04 -2.03
CA ALA A 341 -8.53 -3.08 -3.16
C ALA A 341 -9.95 -3.50 -2.74
N GLU A 342 -10.08 -4.49 -1.85
CA GLU A 342 -11.36 -4.90 -1.26
C GLU A 342 -12.01 -3.76 -0.46
N LEU A 343 -11.23 -3.04 0.35
CA LEU A 343 -11.70 -1.88 1.11
C LEU A 343 -12.19 -0.76 0.19
N VAL A 344 -11.46 -0.46 -0.89
CA VAL A 344 -11.86 0.54 -1.90
C VAL A 344 -13.19 0.13 -2.55
N VAL A 345 -13.34 -1.12 -2.95
CA VAL A 345 -14.61 -1.63 -3.51
C VAL A 345 -15.74 -1.55 -2.49
N SER A 346 -15.47 -1.85 -1.21
CA SER A 346 -16.45 -1.72 -0.14
C SER A 346 -16.86 -0.27 0.09
N LEU A 347 -15.91 0.68 0.07
CA LEU A 347 -16.17 2.11 0.22
C LEU A 347 -17.02 2.65 -0.95
N GLU A 348 -16.68 2.30 -2.18
CA GLU A 348 -17.51 2.64 -3.35
C GLU A 348 -18.91 2.01 -3.25
N GLY A 349 -19.02 0.82 -2.65
CA GLY A 349 -20.28 0.16 -2.36
C GLY A 349 -21.12 0.94 -1.35
N TYR A 350 -20.50 1.37 -0.24
CA TYR A 350 -21.15 2.21 0.78
C TYR A 350 -21.59 3.56 0.22
N GLU A 351 -20.74 4.25 -0.54
CA GLU A 351 -21.09 5.54 -1.18
C GLU A 351 -22.31 5.39 -2.11
N LYS A 352 -22.32 4.32 -2.94
CA LYS A 352 -23.46 4.03 -3.83
C LYS A 352 -24.73 3.65 -3.06
N GLN A 353 -24.59 2.94 -1.94
CA GLN A 353 -25.72 2.58 -1.09
C GLN A 353 -26.28 3.80 -0.37
N GLU A 354 -25.43 4.65 0.20
CA GLU A 354 -25.82 5.90 0.85
C GLU A 354 -26.52 6.85 -0.14
N HIS A 355 -25.98 6.98 -1.36
CA HIS A 355 -26.65 7.73 -2.43
C HIS A 355 -28.02 7.14 -2.81
N ARG A 356 -28.18 5.82 -2.78
CA ARG A 356 -29.49 5.18 -3.03
C ARG A 356 -30.45 5.41 -1.88
N GLU A 357 -30.03 5.22 -0.64
CA GLU A 357 -30.85 5.42 0.55
C GLU A 357 -31.29 6.88 0.69
N LEU A 358 -30.39 7.84 0.44
CA LEU A 358 -30.71 9.26 0.41
C LEU A 358 -31.71 9.60 -0.70
N ARG A 359 -31.54 9.01 -1.89
CA ARG A 359 -32.46 9.20 -3.02
C ARG A 359 -33.83 8.62 -2.72
N GLU A 360 -33.92 7.42 -2.16
CA GLU A 360 -35.18 6.81 -1.73
C GLU A 360 -35.87 7.64 -0.63
N HIS A 361 -35.10 8.19 0.32
CA HIS A 361 -35.64 9.11 1.33
C HIS A 361 -36.16 10.41 0.70
N LEU A 362 -35.39 11.04 -0.21
CA LEU A 362 -35.83 12.23 -0.93
C LEU A 362 -37.07 11.97 -1.78
N GLU A 363 -37.15 10.82 -2.43
CA GLU A 363 -38.30 10.43 -3.24
C GLU A 363 -39.52 10.13 -2.37
N SER A 364 -39.34 9.51 -1.20
CA SER A 364 -40.39 9.34 -0.18
C SER A 364 -40.90 10.68 0.33
N VAL A 365 -39.99 11.58 0.73
CA VAL A 365 -40.33 12.93 1.23
C VAL A 365 -41.00 13.76 0.14
N ALA A 366 -40.52 13.69 -1.11
CA ALA A 366 -41.12 14.38 -2.24
C ALA A 366 -42.52 13.84 -2.55
N ASN A 367 -42.71 12.52 -2.53
CA ASN A 367 -44.03 11.90 -2.72
C ASN A 367 -45.00 12.28 -1.60
N GLU A 368 -44.54 12.28 -0.35
CA GLU A 368 -45.35 12.68 0.79
C GLU A 368 -45.72 14.17 0.74
N ALA A 369 -44.79 15.03 0.34
CA ALA A 369 -45.04 16.44 0.08
C ALA A 369 -46.05 16.65 -1.07
N ILE A 370 -45.94 15.88 -2.16
CA ILE A 370 -46.89 15.93 -3.29
C ILE A 370 -48.29 15.48 -2.83
N VAL A 371 -48.38 14.44 -2.01
CA VAL A 371 -49.65 13.95 -1.44
C VAL A 371 -50.26 15.01 -0.53
N GLN A 372 -49.47 15.59 0.38
CA GLN A 372 -49.90 16.70 1.25
C GLN A 372 -50.35 17.92 0.44
N MET A 373 -49.60 18.32 -0.59
CA MET A 373 -49.97 19.41 -1.49
C MET A 373 -51.24 19.11 -2.28
N LYS A 374 -51.44 17.87 -2.75
CA LYS A 374 -52.68 17.46 -3.43
C LYS A 374 -53.87 17.49 -2.49
N LEU A 375 -53.71 17.00 -1.26
CA LEU A 375 -54.75 17.05 -0.23
C LEU A 375 -55.08 18.49 0.15
N PHE A 376 -54.07 19.35 0.31
CA PHE A 376 -54.25 20.78 0.56
C PHE A 376 -54.97 21.46 -0.60
N THR A 377 -54.54 21.20 -1.84
CA THR A 377 -55.19 21.74 -3.04
C THR A 377 -56.63 21.26 -3.13
N GLN A 378 -56.91 19.97 -2.95
CA GLN A 378 -58.27 19.42 -2.93
C GLN A 378 -59.13 20.04 -1.85
N LYS A 379 -58.60 20.26 -0.64
CA LYS A 379 -59.32 20.98 0.43
C LYS A 379 -59.64 22.41 0.01
N LEU A 380 -58.71 23.13 -0.62
CA LEU A 380 -58.97 24.46 -1.17
C LEU A 380 -60.01 24.44 -2.31
N THR A 381 -59.94 23.47 -3.22
CA THR A 381 -60.92 23.34 -4.31
C THR A 381 -62.30 22.98 -3.77
N GLN A 382 -62.37 22.16 -2.73
CA GLN A 382 -63.62 21.76 -2.09
C GLN A 382 -64.22 22.90 -1.24
N GLU A 383 -63.39 23.71 -0.57
CA GLU A 383 -63.84 24.93 0.11
C GLU A 383 -64.27 26.04 -0.87
N THR A 384 -63.68 26.11 -2.07
CA THR A 384 -64.12 27.04 -3.14
C THR A 384 -65.40 26.55 -3.85
N LEU A 385 -65.54 25.24 -4.11
CA LEU A 385 -66.79 24.64 -4.61
C LEU A 385 -67.94 24.75 -3.61
N ASN A 386 -67.66 24.66 -2.31
CA ASN A 386 -68.67 24.82 -1.26
C ASN A 386 -68.99 26.29 -0.94
N SER A 387 -68.20 27.26 -1.42
CA SER A 387 -68.44 28.69 -1.18
C SER A 387 -68.93 29.48 -2.40
N HIS A 388 -68.90 28.92 -3.62
CA HIS A 388 -69.29 29.65 -4.82
C HIS A 388 -70.04 28.77 -5.83
N SER A 389 -71.35 28.60 -5.66
CA SER A 389 -72.26 28.58 -6.81
C SER A 389 -72.44 30.02 -7.28
N ILE A 390 -71.47 30.57 -8.02
CA ILE A 390 -71.69 31.84 -8.73
C ILE A 390 -72.75 31.55 -9.77
N SER A 391 -73.97 32.02 -9.54
CA SER A 391 -74.99 32.00 -10.58
C SER A 391 -74.53 32.90 -11.73
N PRO A 392 -74.73 32.51 -13.00
CA PRO A 392 -74.33 33.31 -14.17
C PRO A 392 -75.01 34.70 -14.27
N LYS A 393 -75.89 35.06 -13.32
CA LYS A 393 -76.49 36.40 -13.23
C LYS A 393 -75.59 37.43 -12.54
N GLU A 394 -74.75 37.05 -11.58
CA GLU A 394 -73.97 38.03 -10.80
C GLU A 394 -72.73 38.55 -11.57
N VAL A 395 -72.15 37.74 -12.46
CA VAL A 395 -71.11 38.18 -13.40
C VAL A 395 -71.66 39.16 -14.45
N LEU A 396 -72.93 38.98 -14.85
CA LEU A 396 -73.61 39.85 -15.81
C LEU A 396 -73.94 41.22 -15.20
N ASP A 397 -74.29 41.24 -13.91
CA ASP A 397 -74.63 42.47 -13.17
C ASP A 397 -73.37 43.30 -12.81
N LEU A 398 -72.24 42.64 -12.52
CA LEU A 398 -70.93 43.30 -12.37
C LEU A 398 -70.43 43.87 -13.70
N THR A 399 -70.66 43.18 -14.83
CA THR A 399 -70.29 43.70 -16.16
C THR A 399 -71.17 44.89 -16.56
N HIS A 400 -72.44 44.92 -16.16
CA HIS A 400 -73.35 46.05 -16.38
C HIS A 400 -73.00 47.27 -15.50
N LYS A 401 -72.58 47.04 -14.25
CA LYS A 401 -72.10 48.11 -13.35
C LYS A 401 -70.76 48.70 -13.78
N VAL A 402 -69.84 47.92 -14.34
CA VAL A 402 -68.57 48.43 -14.90
C VAL A 402 -68.82 49.26 -16.16
N LYS A 403 -69.79 48.88 -17.00
CA LYS A 403 -70.20 49.69 -18.18
C LYS A 403 -70.86 51.02 -17.80
N LEU A 404 -71.65 51.05 -16.72
CA LEU A 404 -72.25 52.28 -16.19
C LEU A 404 -71.22 53.20 -15.53
N HIS A 405 -70.16 52.67 -14.94
CA HIS A 405 -69.09 53.49 -14.38
C HIS A 405 -68.18 54.12 -15.45
N GLN A 406 -67.98 53.47 -16.59
CA GLN A 406 -67.23 54.05 -17.73
C GLN A 406 -68.01 55.15 -18.47
N SER A 407 -69.35 55.19 -18.37
CA SER A 407 -70.16 56.27 -18.96
C SER A 407 -70.30 57.51 -18.06
N TYR A 408 -69.88 57.46 -16.80
CA TYR A 408 -69.91 58.61 -15.87
C TYR A 408 -68.54 59.27 -15.64
N THR A 409 -67.48 58.76 -16.25
CA THR A 409 -66.12 59.35 -16.21
C THR A 409 -65.61 59.79 -17.58
N ALA A 410 -66.52 59.99 -18.54
CA ALA A 410 -66.23 60.56 -19.85
C ALA A 410 -67.09 61.82 -20.07
N GLU A 411 -66.81 62.86 -19.28
CA GLU A 411 -66.91 64.27 -19.66
C GLU A 411 -65.71 65.01 -19.08
#